data_AF-A0A2H1FFQ0-F1
#
_entry.id   AF-A0A2H1FFQ0-F1
#
_cell.length_a   1.000
_cell.length_b   1.000
_cell.length_c   1.000
_cell.angle_alpha   90.00
_cell.angle_beta   90.00
_cell.angle_gamma   90.00
#
_symmetry.space_group_name_H-M   'P 1'
#
loop_
_entity.id
_entity.type
_entity.pdbx_description
1 polymer ?
#
loop_
_entity_poly.entity_id
_entity_poly.type
_entity_poly.pdbx_seq_one_letter_code
_entity_poly.pdbx_strand_id
1 'polypeptide(L)'
;MKVFGDKKDFNPVFLSLNRNSALFKDVKNIIHNLKKDVIPGERIKFKQIPKYYIIRHGVDNAFHVYLPNGMRLIYSITIYKGEKTAFLMELTDHGRYEKRFNY
;
A
#
# COMPACT_ATOMS: atom_id res chain seq x y z
N MET A 1 -12.52 4.54 7.25
CA MET A 1 -12.68 3.39 6.33
C MET A 1 -12.05 2.11 6.92
N LYS A 2 -12.44 0.90 6.50
CA LYS A 2 -11.77 -0.34 6.96
C LYS A 2 -10.40 -0.48 6.30
N VAL A 3 -9.43 -1.10 6.96
CA VAL A 3 -8.07 -1.26 6.43
C VAL A 3 -7.64 -2.71 6.59
N PHE A 4 -7.22 -3.35 5.49
CA PHE A 4 -6.70 -4.72 5.47
C PHE A 4 -5.34 -4.74 4.78
N GLY A 5 -4.46 -5.64 5.22
CA GLY A 5 -3.17 -5.88 4.57
C GLY A 5 -3.14 -7.23 3.86
N ASP A 6 -2.48 -7.28 2.71
CA ASP A 6 -2.22 -8.52 1.99
C ASP A 6 -1.44 -9.48 2.90
N LYS A 7 -1.93 -10.72 2.99
CA LYS A 7 -1.38 -11.72 3.92
C LYS A 7 0.01 -12.22 3.51
N LYS A 8 0.35 -12.12 2.24
CA LYS A 8 1.59 -12.68 1.67
C LYS A 8 2.65 -11.60 1.46
N ASP A 9 2.26 -10.41 1.04
CA ASP A 9 3.22 -9.35 0.67
C ASP A 9 3.35 -8.28 1.75
N PHE A 10 2.23 -7.67 2.19
CA PHE A 10 2.28 -6.57 3.14
C PHE A 10 2.48 -7.03 4.59
N ASN A 11 1.66 -7.96 5.09
CA ASN A 11 1.64 -8.33 6.51
C ASN A 11 2.99 -8.88 7.00
N PRO A 12 3.68 -9.79 6.30
CA PRO A 12 4.96 -10.32 6.77
C PRO A 12 6.02 -9.23 6.91
N VAL A 13 6.09 -8.31 5.93
CA VAL A 13 7.04 -7.19 5.96
C VAL A 13 6.71 -6.26 7.12
N PHE A 14 5.45 -5.82 7.24
CA PHE A 14 5.03 -4.90 8.31
C PHE A 14 5.26 -5.47 9.72
N LEU A 15 4.97 -6.76 9.93
CA LEU A 15 5.15 -7.42 11.23
C LEU A 15 6.63 -7.62 11.59
N SER A 16 7.51 -7.74 10.60
CA SER A 16 8.95 -7.86 10.79
C SER A 16 9.66 -6.54 11.13
N LEU A 17 8.99 -5.39 10.93
CA LEU A 17 9.57 -4.08 11.18
C LEU A 17 9.86 -3.85 12.67
N ASN A 18 11.00 -3.20 12.95
CA ASN A 18 11.30 -2.69 14.28
C ASN A 18 10.24 -1.64 14.68
N ARG A 19 9.52 -1.88 15.78
CA ARG A 19 8.44 -1.02 16.28
C ARG A 19 8.87 0.41 16.62
N ASN A 20 10.16 0.61 16.91
CA ASN A 20 10.72 1.93 17.22
C ASN A 20 11.22 2.67 15.98
N SER A 21 11.29 1.99 14.83
CA SER A 21 11.75 2.60 13.57
C SER A 21 10.78 3.67 13.07
N ALA A 22 11.32 4.67 12.38
CA ALA A 22 10.53 5.69 11.69
C ALA A 22 9.55 5.05 10.69
N LEU A 23 10.02 4.08 9.91
CA LEU A 23 9.20 3.35 8.94
C LEU A 23 7.96 2.71 9.57
N PHE A 24 8.12 2.00 10.70
CA PHE A 24 6.98 1.38 11.38
C PHE A 24 5.96 2.44 11.84
N LYS A 25 6.45 3.54 12.43
CA LYS A 25 5.62 4.66 12.89
C LYS A 25 4.87 5.31 11.73
N ASP A 26 5.53 5.56 10.61
CA ASP A 26 4.93 6.17 9.43
C ASP A 26 3.87 5.27 8.78
N VAL A 27 4.14 3.97 8.64
CA VAL A 27 3.13 3.02 8.15
C VAL A 27 1.93 2.97 9.10
N LYS A 28 2.16 3.01 10.43
CA LYS A 28 1.06 3.09 11.40
C LYS A 28 0.25 4.37 11.26
N ASN A 29 0.90 5.52 11.04
CA ASN A 29 0.23 6.80 10.81
C ASN A 29 -0.60 6.78 9.53
N ILE A 30 -0.10 6.18 8.46
CA ILE A 30 -0.86 5.98 7.22
C ILE A 30 -2.11 5.13 7.48
N ILE A 31 -1.97 4.00 8.18
CA ILE A 31 -3.11 3.15 8.56
C ILE A 31 -4.14 3.95 9.39
N HIS A 32 -3.66 4.76 10.34
CA HIS A 32 -4.52 5.61 11.16
C HIS A 32 -5.28 6.65 10.33
N ASN A 33 -4.60 7.30 9.39
CA ASN A 33 -5.19 8.27 8.47
C ASN A 33 -6.26 7.64 7.58
N LEU A 34 -5.98 6.46 7.01
CA LEU A 34 -6.95 5.70 6.22
C LEU A 34 -8.18 5.34 7.06
N LYS A 35 -8.00 4.91 8.31
CA LYS A 35 -9.13 4.65 9.22
C LYS A 35 -10.01 5.88 9.44
N LYS A 36 -9.44 7.08 9.40
CA LYS A 36 -10.12 8.39 9.47
C LYS A 36 -10.59 8.93 8.11
N ASP A 37 -10.61 8.12 7.07
CA ASP A 37 -11.01 8.50 5.72
C ASP A 37 -10.10 9.52 5.00
N VAL A 38 -8.91 9.75 5.54
CA VAL A 38 -7.85 10.53 4.88
C VAL A 38 -7.06 9.62 3.95
N ILE A 39 -6.84 10.05 2.71
CA ILE A 39 -6.15 9.28 1.66
C ILE A 39 -4.72 9.84 1.49
N PRO A 40 -3.68 9.23 2.11
CA PRO A 40 -2.32 9.71 2.00
C PRO A 40 -1.63 9.24 0.71
N GLY A 41 -0.69 10.05 0.23
CA GLY A 41 0.12 9.74 -0.95
C GLY A 41 -0.53 10.12 -2.26
N GLU A 42 -0.02 9.56 -3.35
CA GLU A 42 -0.38 9.93 -4.71
C GLU A 42 -1.07 8.78 -5.42
N ARG A 43 -2.04 9.13 -6.27
CA ARG A 43 -2.72 8.14 -7.12
C ARG A 43 -1.81 7.76 -8.28
N ILE A 44 -1.61 6.46 -8.48
CA ILE A 44 -0.94 5.91 -9.65
C ILE A 44 -1.91 6.01 -10.83
N LYS A 45 -1.44 6.56 -11.97
CA LYS A 45 -2.25 6.63 -13.19
C LYS A 45 -2.61 5.20 -13.61
N PHE A 46 -3.86 4.99 -14.04
CA PHE A 46 -4.38 3.65 -14.39
C PHE A 46 -3.44 2.86 -15.33
N LYS A 47 -2.92 3.52 -16.37
CA LYS A 47 -1.99 2.92 -17.35
C LYS A 47 -0.63 2.51 -16.76
N GLN A 48 -0.26 3.07 -15.62
CA GLN A 48 0.99 2.78 -14.90
C GLN A 48 0.80 1.74 -13.80
N ILE A 49 -0.43 1.30 -13.51
CA ILE A 49 -0.68 0.25 -12.52
C ILE A 49 -0.18 -1.07 -13.12
N PRO A 50 0.79 -1.75 -12.47
CA PRO A 50 1.30 -3.01 -13.00
C PRO A 50 0.20 -4.05 -13.10
N LYS A 51 0.16 -4.80 -14.21
CA LYS A 51 -0.78 -5.92 -14.43
C LYS A 51 -0.77 -6.92 -13.28
N TYR A 52 0.38 -7.09 -12.63
CA TYR A 52 0.52 -7.92 -11.45
C TYR A 52 -0.50 -7.56 -10.35
N TYR A 53 -0.65 -6.27 -10.00
CA TYR A 53 -1.60 -5.86 -8.95
C TYR A 53 -3.05 -6.10 -9.41
N ILE A 54 -3.35 -5.78 -10.66
CA ILE A 54 -4.69 -5.96 -11.25
C ILE A 54 -5.09 -7.43 -11.25
N ILE A 55 -4.23 -8.32 -11.74
CA ILE A 55 -4.51 -9.76 -11.85
C ILE A 55 -4.57 -10.40 -10.46
N ARG A 56 -3.62 -10.06 -9.56
CA ARG A 56 -3.52 -10.71 -8.25
C ARG A 56 -4.61 -10.25 -7.28
N HIS A 57 -4.98 -8.98 -7.33
CA HIS A 57 -5.87 -8.38 -6.32
C HIS A 57 -7.21 -7.89 -6.89
N GLY A 58 -7.41 -7.92 -8.21
CA GLY A 58 -8.63 -7.44 -8.85
C GLY A 58 -8.85 -5.93 -8.69
N VAL A 59 -7.78 -5.15 -8.52
CA VAL A 59 -7.86 -3.71 -8.26
C VAL A 59 -7.83 -2.91 -9.56
N ASP A 60 -8.60 -1.82 -9.60
CA ASP A 60 -8.69 -0.86 -10.71
C ASP A 60 -8.04 0.49 -10.37
N ASN A 61 -7.55 0.65 -9.13
CA ASN A 61 -6.84 1.81 -8.67
C ASN A 61 -5.66 1.40 -7.76
N ALA A 62 -4.67 2.27 -7.68
CA ALA A 62 -3.57 2.12 -6.75
C ALA A 62 -3.03 3.50 -6.35
N PHE A 63 -2.45 3.55 -5.16
CA PHE A 63 -1.82 4.70 -4.56
C PHE A 63 -0.45 4.28 -4.06
N HIS A 64 0.51 5.20 -4.11
CA HIS A 64 1.80 5.04 -3.44
C HIS A 64 2.01 6.11 -2.39
N VAL A 65 2.69 5.73 -1.32
CA VAL A 65 3.23 6.67 -0.33
C VAL A 65 4.73 6.47 -0.27
N TYR A 66 5.49 7.54 -0.46
CA TYR A 66 6.93 7.55 -0.23
C TYR A 66 7.18 7.52 1.28
N LEU A 67 8.01 6.58 1.70
CA LEU A 67 8.40 6.36 3.09
C LEU A 67 9.91 6.53 3.24
N PRO A 68 10.42 6.67 4.47
CA PRO A 68 11.86 6.76 4.71
C PRO A 68 12.64 5.61 4.08
N ASN A 69 13.91 5.85 3.78
CA ASN A 69 14.85 4.88 3.21
C ASN A 69 14.44 4.31 1.84
N GLY A 70 13.70 5.09 1.04
CA GLY A 70 13.29 4.66 -0.30
C GLY A 70 12.19 3.59 -0.32
N MET A 71 11.57 3.33 0.84
CA MET A 71 10.43 2.44 0.95
C MET A 71 9.19 3.09 0.34
N ARG A 72 8.29 2.26 -0.17
CA ARG A 72 7.01 2.69 -0.75
C ARG A 72 5.91 1.76 -0.28
N LEU A 73 4.83 2.34 0.24
CA LEU A 73 3.60 1.61 0.53
C LEU A 73 2.66 1.74 -0.66
N ILE A 74 2.26 0.61 -1.23
CA ILE A 74 1.30 0.53 -2.33
C ILE A 74 -0.02 -0.02 -1.81
N TYR A 75 -1.10 0.68 -2.08
CA TYR A 75 -2.43 0.28 -1.62
C TYR A 75 -3.53 0.67 -2.61
N SER A 76 -4.70 0.05 -2.47
CA SER A 76 -5.90 0.35 -3.25
C SER A 76 -7.04 0.75 -2.31
N ILE A 77 -8.02 1.50 -2.82
CA ILE A 77 -9.25 1.81 -2.09
C ILE A 77 -10.43 1.28 -2.91
N THR A 78 -11.26 0.47 -2.29
CA THR A 78 -12.45 -0.12 -2.91
C THR A 78 -13.66 -0.03 -1.96
N ILE A 79 -14.83 -0.40 -2.47
CA ILE A 79 -16.03 -0.61 -1.65
C ILE A 79 -16.24 -2.10 -1.53
N TYR A 80 -16.20 -2.62 -0.30
CA TYR A 80 -16.45 -4.02 0.00
C TYR A 80 -17.64 -4.13 0.93
N LYS A 81 -18.69 -4.85 0.51
CA LYS A 81 -19.95 -5.00 1.26
C LYS A 81 -20.57 -3.67 1.70
N GLY A 82 -20.53 -2.66 0.83
CA GLY A 82 -21.08 -1.33 1.09
C GLY A 82 -20.18 -0.42 1.94
N GLU A 83 -19.01 -0.89 2.36
CA GLU A 83 -18.09 -0.10 3.18
C GLU A 83 -16.80 0.22 2.43
N LYS A 84 -16.37 1.48 2.50
CA LYS A 84 -15.08 1.91 1.98
C LYS A 84 -13.94 1.19 2.71
N THR A 85 -13.05 0.60 1.93
CA THR A 85 -12.00 -0.29 2.40
C THR A 85 -10.69 0.04 1.70
N ALA A 86 -9.64 0.30 2.48
CA ALA A 86 -8.27 0.35 1.98
C ALA A 86 -7.62 -1.03 2.08
N PHE A 87 -7.01 -1.47 0.98
CA PHE A 87 -6.28 -2.72 0.89
C PHE A 87 -4.79 -2.42 0.66
N LEU A 88 -3.97 -2.65 1.70
CA LEU A 88 -2.52 -2.47 1.69
C LEU A 88 -1.90 -3.66 0.96
N MET A 89 -1.47 -3.46 -0.27
CA MET A 89 -1.03 -4.54 -1.16
C MET A 89 0.41 -4.92 -0.88
N GLU A 90 1.32 -3.94 -0.78
CA GLU A 90 2.74 -4.22 -0.60
C GLU A 90 3.46 -3.04 0.07
N LEU A 91 4.46 -3.36 0.89
CA LEU A 91 5.47 -2.43 1.38
C LEU A 91 6.82 -2.85 0.80
N THR A 92 7.37 -2.05 -0.12
CA THR A 92 8.51 -2.44 -0.97
C THR A 92 9.61 -1.39 -0.99
N ASP A 93 10.84 -1.82 -1.25
CA ASP A 93 11.97 -0.95 -1.57
C ASP A 93 11.94 -0.47 -3.04
N HIS A 94 12.89 0.39 -3.40
CA HIS A 94 13.03 0.96 -4.73
C HIS A 94 13.28 -0.08 -5.83
N GLY A 95 14.14 -1.07 -5.61
CA GLY A 95 14.52 -2.02 -6.65
C GLY A 95 13.42 -3.01 -6.99
N ARG A 96 12.68 -3.49 -5.98
CA ARG A 96 11.49 -4.32 -6.18
C ARG A 96 10.37 -3.52 -6.81
N TYR A 97 10.22 -2.25 -6.44
CA TYR A 97 9.27 -1.34 -7.07
C TYR A 97 9.57 -1.17 -8.56
N GLU A 98 10.82 -0.87 -8.95
CA GLU A 98 11.19 -0.72 -10.37
C GLU A 98 10.91 -1.99 -11.17
N LYS A 99 11.29 -3.16 -10.66
CA LYS A 99 10.97 -4.45 -11.30
C LYS A 99 9.47 -4.68 -11.47
N ARG A 100 8.66 -4.31 -10.46
CA ARG A 100 7.21 -4.50 -10.51
C ARG A 100 6.55 -3.53 -11.49
N PHE A 101 7.07 -2.31 -11.61
CA PHE A 101 6.55 -1.26 -12.48
C PHE A 101 7.20 -1.22 -13.87
N ASN A 102 8.19 -2.07 -14.11
CA ASN A 102 8.96 -2.17 -15.35
C ASN A 102 9.55 -0.80 -15.76
N TYR A 103 10.10 -0.10 -14.78
CA TYR A 103 10.95 1.08 -14.96
C TYR A 103 12.40 0.68 -15.21
#